data_AF-A0AAD6FI79-F1
#
_entry.id   AF-A0AAD6FI79-F1
#
_cell.length_a   1.000
_cell.length_b   1.000
_cell.length_c   1.000
_cell.angle_alpha   90.00
_cell.angle_beta   90.00
_cell.angle_gamma   90.00
#
_symmetry.space_group_name_H-M   'P 1'
#
loop_
_entity.id
_entity.type
_entity.pdbx_description
1 polymer ?
#
loop_
_entity_poly.entity_id
_entity_poly.type
_entity_poly.pdbx_seq_one_letter_code
_entity_poly.pdbx_strand_id
1 'polypeptide(L)'
;MLTLFAFAYISSVWLIGGSNVCAVTKGLSQKVSSCCGLKAYNELNDICCESNIAAKPGPNAKCCGKVAFDVDKQLCCGPKGSKEVVPKTSTEHRQVRLNVDPYCVTQFK
;
A
#
# COMPACT_ATOMS: atom_id res chain seq x y z
N MET A 1 -45.04 0.29 42.42
CA MET A 1 -44.63 -1.00 41.82
C MET A 1 -44.52 -0.77 40.32
N LEU A 2 -43.50 -0.06 39.82
CA LEU A 2 -42.12 -0.55 39.69
C LEU A 2 -42.12 -1.96 39.07
N THR A 3 -42.52 -2.07 37.81
CA THR A 3 -41.94 -3.10 36.92
C THR A 3 -40.50 -2.68 36.66
N LEU A 4 -39.68 -3.00 37.65
CA LEU A 4 -38.24 -3.06 37.59
C LEU A 4 -37.83 -3.83 36.32
N PHE A 5 -36.63 -3.51 35.83
CA PHE A 5 -35.94 -4.15 34.72
C PHE A 5 -36.13 -3.50 33.33
N ALA A 6 -35.99 -2.17 33.30
CA ALA A 6 -34.97 -1.64 32.40
C ALA A 6 -33.65 -2.39 32.65
N PHE A 7 -32.85 -2.68 31.62
CA PHE A 7 -31.58 -3.43 31.67
C PHE A 7 -31.71 -4.97 31.68
N ALA A 8 -31.90 -5.64 30.52
CA ALA A 8 -31.34 -6.99 30.31
C ALA A 8 -31.43 -7.58 28.89
N TYR A 9 -32.33 -7.13 28.00
CA TYR A 9 -32.54 -7.86 26.72
C TYR A 9 -32.49 -7.03 25.44
N ILE A 10 -31.86 -5.86 25.47
CA ILE A 10 -31.23 -5.26 24.29
C ILE A 10 -29.82 -5.85 24.14
N SER A 11 -29.71 -7.18 24.24
CA SER A 11 -28.42 -7.90 24.39
C SER A 11 -28.00 -8.69 23.14
N SER A 12 -28.53 -8.37 21.96
CA SER A 12 -28.03 -8.99 20.72
C SER A 12 -27.89 -8.05 19.53
N VAL A 13 -28.12 -6.74 19.70
CA VAL A 13 -27.76 -5.73 18.69
C VAL A 13 -26.54 -4.94 19.16
N TRP A 14 -25.42 -5.63 19.29
CA TRP A 14 -24.08 -5.02 19.32
C TRP A 14 -23.14 -5.76 18.36
N LEU A 15 -23.60 -6.02 17.13
CA LEU A 15 -22.70 -6.23 15.99
C LEU A 15 -22.15 -4.88 15.49
N ILE A 16 -21.59 -4.07 16.41
CA ILE A 16 -20.69 -2.98 16.01
C ILE A 16 -19.26 -3.51 15.97
N GLY A 17 -19.10 -4.71 15.41
CA GLY A 17 -17.83 -5.18 14.87
C GLY A 17 -17.65 -4.54 13.51
N GLY A 18 -17.39 -3.24 13.48
CA GLY A 18 -16.89 -2.54 12.29
C GLY A 18 -15.47 -3.01 11.99
N SER A 19 -15.30 -4.30 11.71
CA SER A 19 -14.09 -4.82 11.15
C SER A 19 -13.96 -4.18 9.77
N ASN A 20 -13.09 -3.18 9.64
CA ASN A 20 -12.58 -2.70 8.34
C ASN A 20 -11.75 -3.81 7.67
N VAL A 21 -12.29 -5.03 7.64
CA VAL A 21 -11.69 -6.20 7.04
C VAL A 21 -11.98 -6.07 5.56
N CYS A 22 -10.96 -5.67 4.82
CA CYS A 22 -10.93 -5.87 3.39
C CYS A 22 -11.27 -7.35 3.09
N ALA A 23 -11.99 -7.59 2.01
CA ALA A 23 -12.44 -8.95 1.68
C ALA A 23 -11.22 -9.84 1.37
N VAL A 24 -10.87 -10.73 2.30
CA VAL A 24 -9.82 -11.75 2.11
C VAL A 24 -10.39 -12.84 1.21
N THR A 25 -9.83 -13.01 0.02
CA THR A 25 -10.26 -14.04 -0.93
C THR A 25 -9.70 -15.41 -0.57
N LYS A 26 -10.36 -16.49 -1.01
CA LYS A 26 -9.85 -17.87 -0.86
C LYS A 26 -8.44 -17.96 -1.46
N GLY A 27 -7.45 -18.31 -0.66
CA GLY A 27 -6.04 -18.41 -1.08
C GLY A 27 -5.09 -17.37 -0.46
N LEU A 28 -5.61 -16.36 0.25
CA LEU A 28 -4.80 -15.38 0.97
C LEU A 28 -4.81 -15.66 2.48
N SER A 29 -3.63 -15.72 3.10
CA SER A 29 -3.49 -15.98 4.54
C SER A 29 -3.71 -14.70 5.36
N GLN A 30 -4.57 -14.76 6.37
CA GLN A 30 -4.88 -13.63 7.26
C GLN A 30 -3.63 -13.08 7.98
N LYS A 31 -2.57 -13.90 8.11
CA LYS A 31 -1.32 -13.54 8.79
C LYS A 31 -0.38 -12.67 7.93
N VAL A 32 -0.58 -12.67 6.61
CA VAL A 32 0.31 -12.04 5.60
C VAL A 32 -0.49 -11.14 4.65
N SER A 33 -1.80 -10.99 4.94
CA SER A 33 -2.70 -10.16 4.17
C SER A 33 -2.71 -8.75 4.73
N SER A 34 -2.50 -7.76 3.87
CA SER A 34 -2.75 -6.36 4.20
C SER A 34 -3.88 -5.81 3.35
N CYS A 35 -4.51 -4.74 3.82
CA CYS A 35 -5.63 -4.10 3.13
C CYS A 35 -5.15 -2.93 2.27
N CYS A 36 -5.54 -2.94 0.99
CA CYS A 36 -5.47 -1.81 0.09
C CYS A 36 -6.89 -1.35 -0.22
N GLY A 37 -7.40 -0.38 0.56
CA GLY A 37 -8.82 -0.03 0.54
C GLY A 37 -9.67 -1.22 0.98
N LEU A 38 -10.56 -1.69 0.09
CA LEU A 38 -11.48 -2.81 0.37
C LEU A 38 -10.95 -4.19 -0.05
N LYS A 39 -9.76 -4.25 -0.66
CA LYS A 39 -9.15 -5.49 -1.17
C LYS A 39 -7.97 -5.92 -0.30
N ALA A 40 -7.94 -7.19 0.05
CA ALA A 40 -6.79 -7.79 0.71
C ALA A 40 -5.74 -8.20 -0.34
N TYR A 41 -4.46 -8.04 -0.02
CA TYR A 41 -3.33 -8.45 -0.86
C TYR A 41 -2.23 -9.10 -0.04
N ASN A 42 -1.32 -9.83 -0.69
CA ASN A 42 -0.19 -10.48 -0.01
C ASN A 42 1.00 -9.54 0.08
N GLU A 43 1.39 -9.11 1.28
CA GLU A 43 2.51 -8.16 1.45
C GLU A 43 3.89 -8.70 1.05
N LEU A 44 4.00 -10.03 0.86
CA LEU A 44 5.21 -10.66 0.36
C LEU A 44 5.40 -10.42 -1.14
N ASN A 45 4.30 -10.47 -1.90
CA ASN A 45 4.34 -10.46 -3.37
C ASN A 45 3.79 -9.16 -3.95
N ASP A 46 3.03 -8.39 -3.19
CA ASP A 46 2.32 -7.20 -3.65
C ASP A 46 2.52 -6.03 -2.67
N ILE A 47 2.25 -4.83 -3.15
CA ILE A 47 2.31 -3.58 -2.40
C ILE A 47 1.14 -2.69 -2.81
N CYS A 48 0.59 -1.92 -1.86
CA CYS A 48 -0.47 -0.96 -2.09
C CYS A 48 0.10 0.44 -2.34
N CYS A 49 -0.19 1.02 -3.50
CA CYS A 49 0.25 2.34 -3.94
C CYS A 49 -0.97 3.17 -4.37
N GLU A 50 -1.30 4.25 -3.64
CA GLU A 50 -2.46 5.12 -3.94
C GLU A 50 -3.76 4.33 -4.22
N SER A 51 -4.07 3.35 -3.36
CA SER A 51 -5.22 2.44 -3.48
C SER A 51 -5.18 1.48 -4.69
N ASN A 52 -4.04 1.34 -5.36
CA ASN A 52 -3.77 0.33 -6.37
C ASN A 52 -2.85 -0.75 -5.80
N ILE A 53 -3.22 -2.02 -5.98
CA ILE A 53 -2.35 -3.16 -5.62
C ILE A 53 -1.47 -3.44 -6.83
N ALA A 54 -0.16 -3.31 -6.64
CA ALA A 54 0.85 -3.60 -7.65
C ALA A 54 1.75 -4.74 -7.19
N ALA A 55 2.26 -5.54 -8.13
CA ALA A 55 3.25 -6.57 -7.84
C ALA A 55 4.52 -5.93 -7.26
N LYS A 56 5.12 -6.57 -6.27
CA LYS A 56 6.31 -6.12 -5.57
C LYS A 56 7.56 -6.54 -6.36
N PRO A 57 8.27 -5.61 -7.04
CA PRO A 57 9.41 -5.96 -7.90
C PRO A 57 10.67 -6.39 -7.13
N GLY A 58 10.73 -6.14 -5.82
CA GLY A 58 11.89 -6.46 -4.98
C GLY A 58 11.62 -6.27 -3.49
N PRO A 59 12.53 -6.70 -2.61
CA PRO A 59 12.38 -6.57 -1.17
C PRO A 59 12.21 -5.12 -0.72
N ASN A 60 12.91 -4.20 -1.40
CA ASN A 60 12.93 -2.76 -1.13
C ASN A 60 11.97 -1.97 -2.03
N ALA A 61 10.91 -2.60 -2.52
CA ALA A 61 9.93 -1.93 -3.38
C ALA A 61 9.28 -0.72 -2.69
N LYS A 62 9.10 0.36 -3.44
CA LYS A 62 8.41 1.59 -3.04
C LYS A 62 7.37 1.99 -4.06
N CYS A 63 6.50 2.92 -3.66
CA CYS A 63 5.49 3.47 -4.54
C CYS A 63 5.98 4.74 -5.25
N CYS A 64 5.73 4.79 -6.56
CA CYS A 64 5.87 5.96 -7.41
C CYS A 64 4.48 6.33 -7.95
N GLY A 65 3.68 7.01 -7.14
CA GLY A 65 2.26 7.18 -7.49
C GLY A 65 1.48 5.89 -7.30
N LYS A 66 0.83 5.39 -8.36
CA LYS A 66 0.06 4.13 -8.36
C LYS A 66 0.88 2.90 -8.69
N VAL A 67 2.15 3.05 -9.08
CA VAL A 67 3.02 1.92 -9.48
C VAL A 67 4.06 1.62 -8.42
N ALA A 68 4.47 0.35 -8.35
CA ALA A 68 5.58 -0.12 -7.52
C ALA A 68 6.88 -0.17 -8.31
N PHE A 69 7.99 0.25 -7.71
CA PHE A 69 9.32 0.16 -8.30
C PHE A 69 10.35 -0.32 -7.28
N ASP A 70 11.41 -0.96 -7.75
CA ASP A 70 12.51 -1.42 -6.91
C ASP A 70 13.52 -0.29 -6.71
N VAL A 71 13.66 0.21 -5.48
CA VAL A 71 14.59 1.31 -5.17
C VAL A 71 16.03 0.93 -5.46
N ASP A 72 16.40 -0.35 -5.45
CA ASP A 72 17.78 -0.76 -5.70
C ASP A 72 18.16 -0.64 -7.18
N LYS A 73 17.17 -0.76 -8.08
CA LYS A 73 17.36 -0.79 -9.54
C LYS A 73 16.76 0.40 -10.27
N GLN A 74 15.83 1.13 -9.66
CA GLN A 74 15.02 2.14 -10.30
C GLN A 74 14.86 3.40 -9.42
N LEU A 75 14.41 4.49 -10.03
CA LEU A 75 14.11 5.78 -9.39
C LEU A 75 12.73 6.26 -9.84
N CYS A 76 12.07 7.06 -9.00
CA CYS A 76 10.81 7.72 -9.33
C CYS A 76 11.07 9.19 -9.64
N CYS A 77 10.78 9.62 -10.86
CA CYS A 77 11.09 10.94 -11.38
C CYS A 77 9.83 11.70 -11.78
N GLY A 78 9.80 13.00 -11.51
CA GLY A 78 8.77 13.91 -12.01
C GLY A 78 7.88 14.53 -10.92
N PRO A 79 7.10 15.57 -11.26
CA PRO A 79 6.23 16.27 -10.31
C PRO A 79 5.03 15.40 -9.89
N LYS A 80 4.34 15.82 -8.82
CA LYS A 80 3.10 15.18 -8.33
C LYS A 80 2.02 15.20 -9.42
N GLY A 81 1.92 14.15 -10.22
CA GLY A 81 0.93 14.00 -11.31
C GLY A 81 1.50 13.41 -12.60
N SER A 82 2.81 13.52 -12.83
CA SER A 82 3.50 12.96 -14.00
C SER A 82 4.78 12.26 -13.54
N LYS A 83 4.62 11.23 -12.72
CA LYS A 83 5.72 10.45 -12.16
C LYS A 83 6.06 9.29 -13.09
N GLU A 84 7.34 9.05 -13.32
CA GLU A 84 7.86 7.98 -14.16
C GLU A 84 8.93 7.16 -13.41
N VAL A 85 8.95 5.85 -13.65
CA VAL A 85 9.93 4.94 -13.06
C VAL A 85 11.05 4.70 -14.06
N VAL A 86 12.27 5.13 -13.72
CA VAL A 86 13.45 5.03 -14.60
C VAL A 86 14.52 4.10 -14.01
N PRO A 87 15.26 3.33 -14.84
CA PRO A 87 16.31 2.44 -14.37
C PRO A 87 17.57 3.20 -13.93
N LYS A 88 18.28 2.66 -12.94
CA LYS A 88 19.58 3.16 -12.45
C LYS A 88 20.76 2.77 -13.34
N THR A 89 20.60 1.73 -14.17
CA THR A 89 21.64 1.19 -15.05
C THR A 89 21.72 1.98 -16.35
N SER A 90 22.49 3.07 -16.37
CA SER A 90 22.98 3.63 -17.63
C SER A 90 24.44 4.02 -17.47
N THR A 91 25.32 3.30 -18.17
CA THR A 91 26.74 3.62 -18.32
C THR A 91 27.00 4.89 -19.15
N GLU A 92 25.97 5.54 -19.69
CA GLU A 92 26.02 6.93 -20.21
C GLU A 92 25.71 7.98 -19.11
N HIS A 93 25.44 7.53 -17.89
CA HIS A 93 25.32 8.42 -16.74
C HIS A 93 26.39 8.10 -15.70
N ARG A 94 27.62 8.49 -16.04
CA ARG A 94 28.62 9.04 -15.09
C ARG A 94 28.12 10.30 -14.35
N GLN A 95 26.81 10.51 -14.26
CA GLN A 95 26.17 11.65 -13.62
C GLN A 95 24.72 11.35 -13.24
N VAL A 96 24.39 10.17 -12.72
CA VAL A 96 23.41 10.16 -11.62
C VAL A 96 24.19 10.55 -10.37
N ARG A 97 24.64 11.82 -10.32
CA ARG A 97 24.59 12.46 -9.00
C ARG A 97 23.12 12.39 -8.65
N LEU A 98 22.81 12.00 -7.43
CA LEU A 98 21.50 12.14 -6.79
C LEU A 98 21.02 13.62 -6.72
N ASN A 99 21.52 14.51 -7.61
CA ASN A 99 21.48 15.97 -7.59
C ASN A 99 21.36 16.61 -9.00
N VAL A 100 21.00 15.91 -10.09
CA VAL A 100 20.86 16.54 -11.43
C VAL A 100 19.40 16.77 -11.84
N ASP A 101 18.48 15.92 -11.40
CA ASP A 101 17.05 16.19 -11.52
C ASP A 101 16.45 16.30 -10.12
N PRO A 102 16.11 17.51 -9.63
CA PRO A 102 15.53 17.70 -8.29
C PRO A 102 14.16 17.01 -8.13
N TYR A 103 13.64 16.40 -9.20
CA TYR A 103 12.37 15.68 -9.24
C TYR A 103 12.52 14.15 -9.16
N CYS A 104 13.75 13.62 -9.19
CA CYS A 104 14.02 12.19 -9.09
C CYS A 104 14.37 11.79 -7.66
N VAL A 105 13.51 11.00 -7.03
CA VAL A 105 13.69 10.53 -5.66
C VAL A 105 13.57 9.00 -5.57
N THR A 106 14.20 8.45 -4.55
CA THR A 106 14.05 7.05 -4.15
C THR A 106 12.75 6.80 -3.37
N GLN A 107 12.05 7.85 -2.93
CA GLN A 107 10.77 7.75 -2.23
C GLN A 107 10.01 9.10 -2.22
N PHE A 108 8.75 9.12 -2.68
CA PHE A 108 7.79 10.15 -2.26
C PHE A 108 6.95 9.55 -1.12
N LYS A 109 7.13 10.06 0.10
CA LYS A 109 6.27 9.71 1.24
C LYS A 109 5.05 10.64 1.26
#